data_AF-A0AAJ2VTZ2-F1
#
_entry.id   AF-A0AAJ2VTZ2-F1
#
_cell.length_a   1.000
_cell.length_b   1.000
_cell.length_c   1.000
_cell.angle_alpha   90.00
_cell.angle_beta   90.00
_cell.angle_gamma   90.00
#
_symmetry.space_group_name_H-M   'P 1'
#
loop_
_entity.id
_entity.type
_entity.pdbx_description
1 polymer ?
#
loop_
_entity_poly.entity_id
_entity_poly.type
_entity_poly.pdbx_seq_one_letter_code
_entity_poly.pdbx_strand_id
1 'polypeptide(L)' 'METELGKRYWQGERATEMKAKIPAGRFAMPDEIAAAVAWLVSEKAGMVTGENLIVDGGYTII' A
#
# COMPACT_ATOMS: atom_id res chain seq x y z
N MET A 1 -9.00 3.43 -3.60
CA MET A 1 -8.27 4.09 -2.51
C MET A 1 -9.27 4.98 -1.78
N GLU A 2 -9.42 4.80 -0.48
CA GLU A 2 -10.54 5.42 0.28
C GLU A 2 -10.20 6.74 0.93
N THR A 3 -8.92 7.10 0.98
CA THR A 3 -8.51 8.41 1.51
C THR A 3 -8.93 9.54 0.58
N GLU A 4 -9.21 10.71 1.13
CA GLU A 4 -9.59 11.90 0.35
C GLU A 4 -8.51 12.29 -0.67
N LEU A 5 -7.23 12.21 -0.27
CA LEU A 5 -6.11 12.39 -1.18
C LEU A 5 -6.14 11.36 -2.31
N GLY A 6 -6.36 10.09 -1.96
CA GLY A 6 -6.44 9.00 -2.92
C GLY A 6 -7.54 9.21 -3.95
N LYS A 7 -8.74 9.58 -3.49
CA LYS A 7 -9.86 9.91 -4.34
C LYS A 7 -9.53 11.07 -5.28
N ARG A 8 -8.84 12.11 -4.83
CA ARG A 8 -8.48 13.27 -5.68
C ARG A 8 -7.57 12.90 -6.86
N TYR A 9 -6.61 11.99 -6.66
CA TYR A 9 -5.59 11.68 -7.66
C TYR A 9 -5.90 10.43 -8.51
N TRP A 10 -6.64 9.47 -7.96
CA TRP A 10 -6.88 8.18 -8.59
C TRP A 10 -8.33 8.05 -9.05
N GLN A 11 -8.63 8.69 -10.19
CA GLN A 11 -9.95 8.65 -10.83
C GLN A 11 -9.85 8.22 -12.29
N GLY A 12 -10.97 7.76 -12.85
CA GLY A 12 -11.13 7.48 -14.28
C GLY A 12 -10.14 6.47 -14.83
N GLU A 13 -9.71 6.71 -16.07
CA GLU A 13 -8.77 5.86 -16.81
C GLU A 13 -7.43 5.69 -16.08
N ARG A 14 -6.89 6.79 -15.53
CA ARG A 14 -5.64 6.77 -14.74
C ARG A 14 -5.67 5.76 -13.59
N ALA A 15 -6.80 5.67 -12.88
CA ALA A 15 -6.96 4.70 -11.79
C ALA A 15 -7.00 3.26 -12.32
N THR A 16 -7.61 3.06 -13.49
CA THR A 16 -7.73 1.75 -14.13
C THR A 16 -6.37 1.26 -14.61
N GLU A 17 -5.63 2.11 -15.33
CA GLU A 17 -4.27 1.82 -15.79
C GLU A 17 -3.31 1.53 -14.64
N MET A 18 -3.39 2.31 -13.56
CA MET A 18 -2.52 2.08 -12.40
C MET A 18 -2.83 0.74 -11.73
N LYS A 19 -4.11 0.40 -11.51
CA LYS A 19 -4.49 -0.91 -10.94
C LYS A 19 -4.02 -2.09 -11.80
N ALA A 20 -4.00 -1.94 -13.13
CA ALA A 20 -3.51 -2.97 -14.04
C ALA A 20 -1.99 -3.21 -13.90
N LYS A 21 -1.23 -2.21 -13.43
CA LYS A 21 0.20 -2.33 -13.13
C LYS A 21 0.48 -2.88 -11.73
N ILE A 22 -0.52 -2.95 -10.85
CA ILE A 22 -0.35 -3.53 -9.51
C ILE A 22 -0.64 -5.04 -9.64
N PRO A 23 0.26 -5.95 -9.26
CA PRO A 23 0.00 -7.39 -9.35
C PRO A 23 -1.26 -7.84 -8.60
N ALA A 24 -1.55 -7.24 -7.45
CA ALA A 24 -2.81 -7.46 -6.71
C ALA A 24 -4.07 -6.91 -7.42
N GLY A 25 -3.93 -6.18 -8.53
CA GLY A 25 -5.03 -5.65 -9.34
C GLY A 25 -5.85 -4.52 -8.68
N ARG A 26 -5.40 -4.01 -7.53
CA ARG A 26 -6.12 -3.00 -6.75
C ARG A 26 -5.18 -2.12 -5.94
N PHE A 27 -5.69 -0.96 -5.52
CA PHE A 27 -5.03 -0.15 -4.52
C PHE A 27 -5.10 -0.81 -3.13
N ALA A 28 -4.08 -0.56 -2.31
CA ALA A 28 -4.13 -0.85 -0.89
C ALA A 28 -5.24 -0.04 -0.20
N MET A 29 -5.80 -0.65 0.84
CA MET A 29 -6.79 -0.06 1.73
C MET A 29 -6.10 0.49 2.97
N PRO A 30 -6.66 1.53 3.61
CA PRO A 30 -6.07 2.11 4.82
C PRO A 30 -5.78 1.08 5.92
N ASP A 31 -6.67 0.10 6.12
CA ASP A 31 -6.52 -0.93 7.15
C ASP A 31 -5.33 -1.86 6.88
N GLU A 32 -4.95 -2.08 5.63
CA GLU A 32 -3.77 -2.89 5.27
C GLU A 32 -2.48 -2.16 5.65
N ILE A 33 -2.45 -0.85 5.45
CA ILE A 33 -1.34 0.00 5.88
C ILE A 33 -1.30 0.07 7.42
N ALA A 34 -2.46 0.25 8.07
CA ALA A 34 -2.56 0.28 9.52
C ALA A 34 -2.09 -1.04 10.16
N ALA A 35 -2.44 -2.19 9.58
CA ALA A 35 -1.98 -3.49 10.04
C ALA A 35 -0.45 -3.66 9.93
N ALA A 36 0.15 -3.22 8.82
CA ALA A 36 1.60 -3.24 8.64
C ALA A 36 2.32 -2.34 9.66
N VAL A 37 1.79 -1.13 9.89
CA VAL A 37 2.29 -0.21 10.92
C VAL A 37 2.13 -0.83 12.31
N ALA A 38 0.97 -1.42 12.62
CA ALA A 38 0.71 -2.08 13.90
C ALA A 38 1.70 -3.22 14.17
N TRP A 39 2.09 -3.98 13.13
CA TRP A 39 3.15 -4.98 13.24
C TRP A 39 4.52 -4.35 13.48
N LEU A 40 4.89 -3.31 12.72
CA LEU A 40 6.18 -2.61 12.86
C LEU A 40 6.37 -2.00 14.26
N VAL A 41 5.31 -1.49 14.89
CA VAL A 41 5.38 -0.92 16.25
C VAL A 41 5.21 -1.96 17.36
N SER A 42 5.06 -3.24 17.01
CA SER A 42 4.92 -4.32 17.98
C SER A 42 6.26 -4.96 18.33
N GLU A 43 6.32 -5.67 19.46
CA GLU A 43 7.46 -6.50 19.87
C GLU A 43 7.86 -7.55 18.80
N LYS A 44 6.94 -7.92 17.90
CA LYS A 44 7.19 -8.90 16.83
C LYS A 44 8.18 -8.39 15.77
N ALA A 45 8.36 -7.07 15.67
CA ALA A 45 9.31 -6.44 14.77
C ALA A 45 10.64 -6.07 15.46
N GLY A 46 10.96 -6.65 16.63
CA GLY A 46 12.04 -6.19 17.53
C GLY A 46 13.46 -6.08 16.96
N MET A 47 13.76 -6.69 15.79
CA MET A 47 15.05 -6.55 15.10
C MET A 47 14.93 -5.84 13.73
N VAL A 48 13.75 -5.34 13.38
CA VAL A 48 13.48 -4.68 12.10
C VAL A 48 13.65 -3.18 12.30
N THR A 49 14.76 -2.65 11.83
CA THR A 49 15.10 -1.22 11.93
C THR A 49 15.86 -0.78 10.68
N GLY A 50 15.67 0.47 10.25
CA GLY A 50 16.27 1.00 9.02
C GLY A 50 15.72 0.40 7.72
N GLU A 51 14.64 -0.37 7.80
CA GLU A 51 14.04 -1.09 6.68
C GLU A 51 12.87 -0.32 6.05
N ASN A 52 12.64 -0.52 4.75
CA ASN A 52 11.48 0.00 4.05
C ASN A 52 10.49 -1.13 3.74
N LEU A 53 9.47 -1.28 4.60
CA LEU A 53 8.41 -2.26 4.37
C LEU A 53 7.44 -1.78 3.29
N ILE A 54 7.57 -2.32 2.08
CA ILE A 54 6.71 -1.98 0.94
C ILE A 54 5.35 -2.69 1.03
N VAL A 55 4.27 -1.90 1.05
CA VAL A 55 2.87 -2.39 1.09
C VAL A 55 2.09 -1.82 -0.08
N ASP A 56 2.30 -2.38 -1.27
CA ASP A 56 1.77 -1.81 -2.52
C ASP A 56 1.13 -2.84 -3.47
N GLY A 57 0.90 -4.07 -3.01
CA GLY A 57 0.35 -5.14 -3.82
C GLY A 57 1.32 -5.72 -4.86
N GLY A 58 2.63 -5.47 -4.71
CA GLY A 58 3.70 -6.00 -5.56
C GLY A 58 4.14 -5.05 -6.68
N TYR A 59 3.66 -3.81 -6.68
CA TYR A 59 3.93 -2.84 -7.74
C TYR A 59 5.43 -2.52 -7.88
N THR A 60 6.14 -2.35 -6.77
CA THR A 60 7.56 -1.94 -6.77
C THR A 60 8.52 -2.97 -7.37
N ILE A 61 8.11 -4.24 -7.48
CA ILE A 61 9.00 -5.34 -7.89
C ILE A 61 8.74 -5.85 -9.31
N ILE A 62 7.90 -5.14 -10.09
CA ILE A 62 7.59 -5.48 -11.48
C ILE A 62 7.85 -4.33 -12.46
#